data_AF-A0A7S4S3R4-F1
#
_entry.id   AF-A0A7S4S3R4-F1
#
_cell.length_a   1.000
_cell.length_b   1.000
_cell.length_c   1.000
_cell.angle_alpha   90.00
_cell.angle_beta   90.00
_cell.angle_gamma   90.00
#
_symmetry.space_group_name_H-M   'P 1'
#
loop_
_entity.id
_entity.type
_entity.pdbx_description
1 polymer ?
#
loop_
_entity_poly.entity_id
_entity_poly.type
_entity_poly.pdbx_seq_one_letter_code
_entity_poly.pdbx_strand_id
1 'polypeptide(L)'
;DILSTLINELESMKVKMSRINVSSISKEDLNKLIAGTVSMPQDLTKSLSDIVDQKTSGNALLVTQFLQSLWDEDLLFFSLESKTWMWDLNAIDAKEIPDNVGVLLSRKIMQLPRQCQYCMKLLACIGSKCDASTLKFVVAKS
;
A
#
# COMPACT_ATOMS: atom_id res chain seq x y z
N ASP A 1 -13.79 14.96 9.01
CA ASP A 1 -13.46 13.97 7.98
C ASP A 1 -14.59 14.00 6.93
N ILE A 2 -14.27 14.09 5.64
CA ILE A 2 -15.27 14.21 4.57
C ILE A 2 -16.15 12.95 4.50
N LEU A 3 -15.56 11.79 4.79
CA LEU A 3 -16.27 10.51 4.85
C LEU A 3 -17.32 10.49 5.95
N SER A 4 -16.99 11.00 7.14
CA SER A 4 -17.96 11.06 8.25
C SER A 4 -19.15 11.97 7.92
N THR A 5 -18.93 13.08 7.22
CA THR A 5 -20.01 14.00 6.83
C THR A 5 -20.96 13.35 5.82
N LEU A 6 -20.41 12.69 4.80
CA LEU A 6 -21.20 12.03 3.76
C LEU A 6 -21.99 10.82 4.31
N ILE A 7 -21.40 10.06 5.24
CA ILE A 7 -22.10 8.98 5.94
C ILE A 7 -23.28 9.53 6.76
N ASN A 8 -23.08 10.64 7.49
CA ASN A 8 -24.15 11.27 8.28
C ASN A 8 -25.30 11.82 7.40
N GLU A 9 -24.99 12.38 6.22
CA GLU A 9 -26.01 12.82 5.27
C GLU A 9 -26.85 11.63 4.75
N LEU A 10 -26.20 10.53 4.37
CA LEU A 10 -26.89 9.31 3.93
C LEU A 10 -27.75 8.69 5.03
N GLU A 11 -27.32 8.76 6.30
CA GLU A 11 -28.11 8.35 7.46
C GLU A 11 -29.37 9.23 7.61
N SER A 12 -29.23 10.55 7.47
CA SER A 12 -30.35 11.50 7.55
C SER A 12 -31.40 11.29 6.46
N MET A 13 -30.97 10.81 5.29
CA MET A 13 -31.82 10.47 4.15
C MET A 13 -32.51 9.10 4.28
N LYS A 14 -32.30 8.37 5.38
CA LYS A 14 -32.86 7.02 5.64
C LYS A 14 -32.55 6.00 4.54
N VAL A 15 -31.42 6.16 3.84
CA VAL A 15 -30.96 5.20 2.84
C VAL A 15 -30.58 3.90 3.54
N LYS A 16 -30.99 2.76 3.00
CA LYS A 16 -30.58 1.44 3.53
C LYS A 16 -29.07 1.28 3.31
N MET A 17 -28.29 1.32 4.39
CA MET A 17 -26.84 1.18 4.34
C MET A 17 -26.38 -0.11 4.99
N SER A 18 -25.30 -0.68 4.44
CA SER A 18 -24.58 -1.81 5.00
C SER A 18 -23.16 -1.38 5.26
N ARG A 19 -22.72 -1.43 6.52
CA ARG A 19 -21.33 -1.15 6.90
C ARG A 19 -20.54 -2.45 6.84
N ILE A 20 -19.52 -2.47 5.99
CA ILE A 20 -18.51 -3.54 5.96
C ILE A 20 -17.28 -2.99 6.67
N ASN A 21 -16.93 -3.58 7.81
CA ASN A 21 -15.71 -3.23 8.50
C ASN A 21 -14.53 -3.99 7.86
N VAL A 22 -13.59 -3.27 7.28
CA VAL A 22 -12.38 -3.85 6.68
C VAL A 22 -11.27 -3.75 7.72
N SER A 23 -11.01 -4.87 8.41
CA SER A 23 -9.89 -5.00 9.35
C SER A 23 -8.57 -5.28 8.62
N SER A 24 -7.47 -5.23 9.37
CA SER A 24 -6.19 -5.80 8.91
C SER A 24 -6.37 -7.27 8.51
N ILE A 25 -5.55 -7.70 7.53
CA ILE A 25 -5.44 -9.09 7.10
C ILE A 25 -4.95 -9.91 8.28
N SER A 26 -5.59 -11.06 8.55
CA SER A 26 -5.13 -11.99 9.59
C SER A 26 -3.78 -12.61 9.19
N LYS A 27 -2.97 -13.03 10.17
CA LYS A 27 -1.71 -13.74 9.90
C LYS A 27 -1.89 -14.97 9.00
N GLU A 28 -2.96 -15.71 9.23
CA GLU A 28 -3.30 -16.91 8.46
C GLU A 28 -3.65 -16.57 7.02
N ASP A 29 -4.48 -15.55 6.79
CA ASP A 29 -4.87 -15.13 5.45
C ASP A 29 -3.72 -14.42 4.72
N LEU A 30 -2.85 -13.73 5.46
CA LEU A 30 -1.62 -13.16 4.91
C LEU A 30 -0.68 -14.27 4.42
N ASN A 31 -0.47 -15.33 5.22
CA ASN A 31 0.34 -16.46 4.78
C ASN A 31 -0.29 -17.17 3.57
N LYS A 32 -1.62 -17.36 3.53
CA LYS A 32 -2.31 -17.89 2.35
C LYS A 32 -2.09 -17.00 1.12
N LEU A 33 -2.18 -15.69 1.28
CA LEU A 33 -1.98 -14.72 0.21
C LEU A 33 -0.54 -14.78 -0.33
N ILE A 34 0.45 -14.80 0.56
CA ILE A 34 1.86 -14.89 0.17
C ILE A 34 2.14 -16.24 -0.50
N ALA A 35 1.73 -17.35 0.10
CA ALA A 35 1.83 -18.70 -0.45
C ALA A 35 1.24 -18.80 -1.87
N GLY A 36 0.05 -18.24 -2.08
CA GLY A 36 -0.58 -18.18 -3.39
C GLY A 36 0.18 -17.30 -4.39
N THR A 37 0.76 -16.19 -3.93
CA THR A 37 1.54 -15.26 -4.77
C THR A 37 2.83 -15.90 -5.27
N VAL A 38 3.56 -16.60 -4.40
CA VAL A 38 4.80 -17.30 -4.78
C VAL A 38 4.56 -18.73 -5.26
N SER A 39 3.32 -19.20 -5.28
CA SER A 39 2.95 -20.59 -5.64
C SER A 39 3.72 -21.65 -4.85
N MET A 40 3.89 -21.43 -3.54
CA MET A 40 4.58 -22.35 -2.62
C MET A 40 3.65 -22.82 -1.49
N PRO A 41 3.91 -23.98 -0.85
CA PRO A 41 3.19 -24.41 0.33
C PRO A 41 3.27 -23.40 1.49
N GLN A 42 2.16 -23.24 2.22
CA GLN A 42 2.04 -22.31 3.35
C GLN A 42 3.06 -22.56 4.46
N ASP A 43 3.53 -23.79 4.63
CA ASP A 43 4.56 -24.13 5.63
C ASP A 43 5.91 -23.51 5.30
N LEU A 44 6.24 -23.36 4.01
CA LEU A 44 7.50 -22.78 3.57
C LEU A 44 7.47 -21.25 3.60
N THR A 45 6.31 -20.64 3.37
CA THR A 45 6.15 -19.17 3.36
C THR A 45 5.92 -18.55 4.72
N LYS A 46 5.74 -19.37 5.76
CA LYS A 46 5.37 -18.91 7.10
C LYS A 46 6.36 -17.89 7.66
N SER A 47 7.67 -18.15 7.53
CA SER A 47 8.73 -17.25 8.00
C SER A 47 8.71 -15.90 7.30
N LEU A 48 8.48 -15.87 5.98
CA LEU A 48 8.30 -14.63 5.24
C LEU A 48 7.03 -13.90 5.69
N SER A 49 5.92 -14.63 5.85
CA SER A 49 4.64 -14.06 6.26
C SER A 49 4.68 -13.45 7.67
N ASP A 50 5.43 -14.04 8.59
CA ASP A 50 5.58 -13.53 9.96
C ASP A 50 6.32 -12.19 9.97
N ILE A 51 7.40 -12.05 9.18
CA ILE A 51 8.13 -10.78 9.07
C ILE A 51 7.26 -9.73 8.37
N VAL A 52 6.55 -10.10 7.30
CA VAL A 52 5.63 -9.18 6.60
C VAL A 52 4.53 -8.70 7.55
N ASP A 53 3.93 -9.59 8.35
CA ASP A 53 2.92 -9.22 9.35
C ASP A 53 3.51 -8.26 10.40
N GLN A 54 4.66 -8.62 10.97
CA GLN A 54 5.33 -7.82 12.00
C GLN A 54 5.59 -6.39 11.51
N LYS A 55 6.02 -6.24 10.25
CA LYS A 55 6.39 -4.95 9.69
C LYS A 55 5.18 -4.13 9.20
N THR A 56 4.06 -4.78 8.89
CA THR A 56 2.90 -4.12 8.24
C THR A 56 1.62 -4.12 9.08
N SER A 57 1.60 -4.86 10.19
CA SER A 57 0.43 -5.07 11.06
C SER A 57 -0.82 -5.52 10.27
N GLY A 58 -0.61 -6.33 9.24
CA GLY A 58 -1.66 -6.83 8.34
C GLY A 58 -2.35 -5.74 7.51
N ASN A 59 -1.84 -4.50 7.46
CA ASN A 59 -2.43 -3.46 6.64
C ASN A 59 -2.20 -3.77 5.15
N ALA A 60 -3.28 -4.05 4.41
CA ALA A 60 -3.21 -4.51 3.02
C ALA A 60 -2.39 -3.59 2.08
N LEU A 61 -2.43 -2.27 2.30
CA LEU A 61 -1.62 -1.33 1.53
C LEU A 61 -0.14 -1.51 1.85
N LEU A 62 0.23 -1.57 3.14
CA LEU A 62 1.62 -1.77 3.54
C LEU A 62 2.15 -3.13 3.13
N VAL A 63 1.34 -4.20 3.23
CA VAL A 63 1.68 -5.55 2.74
C VAL A 63 2.08 -5.49 1.27
N THR A 64 1.21 -4.93 0.42
CA THR A 64 1.46 -4.84 -1.02
C THR A 64 2.73 -4.05 -1.33
N GLN A 65 2.92 -2.92 -0.64
CA GLN A 65 4.07 -2.05 -0.87
C GLN A 65 5.37 -2.66 -0.37
N PHE A 66 5.33 -3.36 0.75
CA PHE A 66 6.49 -4.03 1.29
C PHE A 66 6.94 -5.15 0.37
N LEU A 67 6.03 -6.05 -0.02
CA LEU A 67 6.33 -7.13 -0.96
C LEU A 67 6.90 -6.61 -2.29
N GLN A 68 6.32 -5.52 -2.84
CA GLN A 68 6.86 -4.87 -4.04
C GLN A 68 8.28 -4.35 -3.79
N SER A 69 8.56 -3.72 -2.65
CA SER A 69 9.90 -3.24 -2.32
C SER A 69 10.91 -4.35 -2.06
N LEU A 70 10.47 -5.57 -1.71
CA LEU A 70 11.36 -6.72 -1.59
C LEU A 70 11.74 -7.24 -2.97
N TRP A 71 10.77 -7.24 -3.90
CA TRP A 71 11.01 -7.59 -5.30
C TRP A 71 11.93 -6.58 -5.99
N ASP A 72 11.65 -5.28 -5.86
CA ASP A 72 12.41 -4.22 -6.52
C ASP A 72 13.88 -4.14 -6.05
N GLU A 73 14.18 -4.68 -4.87
CA GLU A 73 15.52 -4.69 -4.26
C GLU A 73 16.15 -6.10 -4.23
N ASP A 74 15.63 -7.05 -5.00
CA ASP A 74 16.13 -8.43 -5.12
C ASP A 74 16.21 -9.20 -3.78
N LEU A 75 15.42 -8.79 -2.77
CA LEU A 75 15.30 -9.49 -1.49
C LEU A 75 14.27 -10.62 -1.51
N LEU A 76 13.35 -10.56 -2.46
CA LEU A 76 12.40 -11.61 -2.81
C LEU A 76 12.45 -11.79 -4.32
N PHE A 77 12.95 -12.92 -4.80
CA PHE A 77 13.20 -13.14 -6.23
C PHE A 77 12.95 -14.59 -6.64
N PHE A 78 12.72 -14.80 -7.93
CA PHE A 78 12.60 -16.14 -8.48
C PHE A 78 13.96 -16.63 -9.00
N SER A 79 14.50 -17.68 -8.37
CA SER A 79 15.74 -18.30 -8.81
C SER A 79 15.48 -19.28 -9.94
N LEU A 80 16.09 -19.03 -11.11
CA LEU A 80 16.00 -19.94 -12.26
C LEU A 80 16.77 -21.24 -12.05
N GLU A 81 17.82 -21.22 -11.23
CA GLU A 81 18.65 -22.39 -10.94
C GLU A 81 17.88 -23.41 -10.11
N SER A 82 17.27 -22.97 -9.01
CA SER A 82 16.47 -23.81 -8.13
C SER A 82 15.00 -23.90 -8.55
N LYS A 83 14.58 -23.13 -9.56
CA LYS A 83 13.20 -23.02 -10.06
C LYS A 83 12.18 -22.74 -8.96
N THR A 84 12.57 -21.92 -7.98
CA THR A 84 11.72 -21.57 -6.84
C THR A 84 11.93 -20.11 -6.44
N TRP A 85 10.96 -19.57 -5.72
CA TRP A 85 11.14 -18.32 -5.01
C TRP A 85 12.14 -18.48 -3.87
N MET A 86 12.96 -17.45 -3.70
CA MET A 86 13.96 -17.33 -2.66
C MET A 86 13.86 -15.95 -2.03
N TRP A 87 14.23 -15.87 -0.76
CA TRP A 87 14.26 -14.63 0.00
C TRP A 87 15.31 -14.70 1.09
N ASP A 88 15.87 -13.54 1.45
CA ASP A 88 16.82 -13.42 2.56
C ASP A 88 16.10 -12.84 3.79
N LEU A 89 15.76 -13.70 4.74
CA LEU A 89 15.05 -13.29 5.96
C LEU A 89 15.83 -12.27 6.78
N ASN A 90 17.16 -12.33 6.80
CA ASN A 90 17.97 -11.40 7.59
C ASN A 90 17.96 -10.01 6.95
N ALA A 91 18.12 -9.94 5.63
CA ALA A 91 18.06 -8.68 4.90
C ALA A 91 16.66 -8.05 4.95
N ILE A 92 15.61 -8.87 4.89
CA ILE A 92 14.21 -8.43 5.00
C ILE A 92 13.93 -7.89 6.42
N ASP A 93 14.40 -8.58 7.47
CA ASP A 93 14.19 -8.12 8.84
C ASP A 93 14.95 -6.82 9.15
N ALA A 94 16.12 -6.61 8.55
CA ALA A 94 16.87 -5.36 8.65
C ALA A 94 16.19 -4.17 7.94
N LYS A 95 15.24 -4.43 7.04
CA LYS A 95 14.56 -3.39 6.28
C LYS A 95 13.56 -2.62 7.14
N GLU A 96 13.63 -1.30 7.08
CA GLU A 96 12.63 -0.42 7.70
C GLU A 96 11.42 -0.24 6.79
N ILE A 97 10.23 -0.38 7.37
CA ILE A 97 8.98 0.08 6.75
C ILE A 97 8.64 1.45 7.35
N PRO A 98 8.14 2.40 6.55
CA PRO A 98 7.54 3.61 7.11
C PRO A 98 6.40 3.24 8.08
N ASP A 99 6.54 3.59 9.36
CA ASP A 99 5.54 3.33 10.42
C ASP A 99 4.16 3.96 10.16
N ASN A 100 4.04 4.85 9.16
CA ASN A 100 2.81 5.53 8.81
C ASN A 100 2.65 5.63 7.29
N VAL A 101 1.43 5.37 6.80
CA VAL A 101 1.01 5.58 5.41
C VAL A 101 1.36 7.00 4.91
N GLY A 102 1.31 8.01 5.78
CA GLY A 102 1.74 9.37 5.44
C GLY A 102 3.22 9.48 5.05
N VAL A 103 4.10 8.76 5.75
CA VAL A 103 5.55 8.71 5.44
C VAL A 103 5.80 7.93 4.15
N LEU A 104 5.05 6.86 3.92
CA LEU A 104 5.10 6.12 2.65
C LEU A 104 4.69 7.01 1.46
N LEU A 105 3.55 7.69 1.58
CA LEU A 105 3.04 8.57 0.52
C LEU A 105 3.98 9.75 0.28
N SER A 106 4.58 10.32 1.33
CA SER A 106 5.56 11.40 1.16
C SER A 106 6.80 10.94 0.40
N ARG A 107 7.35 9.76 0.70
CA ARG A 107 8.48 9.16 -0.05
C ARG A 107 8.13 8.99 -1.53
N LYS A 108 6.94 8.45 -1.85
CA LYS A 108 6.49 8.30 -3.24
C LYS A 108 6.37 9.63 -3.97
N ILE A 109 5.80 10.65 -3.32
CA ILE A 109 5.68 11.98 -3.91
C ILE A 109 7.07 12.58 -4.17
N MET A 110 8.01 12.41 -3.24
CA MET A 110 9.38 12.93 -3.40
C MET A 110 10.17 12.27 -4.55
N GLN A 111 9.80 11.06 -4.98
CA GLN A 111 10.39 10.39 -6.14
C GLN A 111 9.87 10.91 -7.48
N LEU A 112 8.76 11.67 -7.49
CA LEU A 112 8.20 12.22 -8.73
C LEU A 112 9.04 13.39 -9.26
N PRO A 113 8.97 13.72 -10.57
CA PRO A 113 9.58 14.92 -11.11
C PRO A 113 9.13 16.18 -10.36
N ARG A 114 10.01 17.19 -10.24
CA ARG A 114 9.72 18.43 -9.51
C ARG A 114 8.41 19.11 -9.95
N GLN A 115 8.12 19.06 -11.25
CA GLN A 115 6.87 19.55 -11.82
C GLN A 115 5.64 18.87 -11.20
N CYS A 116 5.64 17.54 -11.13
CA CYS A 116 4.56 16.75 -10.55
C CYS A 116 4.39 17.05 -9.06
N GLN A 117 5.50 17.19 -8.32
CA GLN A 117 5.45 17.56 -6.90
C GLN A 117 4.82 18.93 -6.68
N TYR A 118 5.17 19.91 -7.51
CA TYR A 118 4.60 21.26 -7.43
C TYR A 118 3.10 21.27 -7.80
N CYS A 119 2.70 20.58 -8.87
CA CYS A 119 1.30 20.39 -9.20
C CYS A 119 0.51 19.74 -8.05
N MET A 120 1.03 18.68 -7.44
CA MET A 120 0.35 18.00 -6.32
C MET A 120 0.17 18.91 -5.10
N LYS A 121 1.14 19.77 -4.80
CA LYS A 121 1.02 20.77 -3.71
C LYS A 121 -0.13 21.74 -3.97
N LEU A 122 -0.25 22.25 -5.21
CA LEU A 122 -1.34 23.15 -5.59
C LEU A 122 -2.70 22.43 -5.54
N LEU A 123 -2.77 21.20 -6.04
CA LEU A 123 -4.00 20.40 -6.05
C LEU A 123 -4.46 20.00 -4.64
N ALA A 124 -3.54 19.76 -3.71
CA ALA A 124 -3.87 19.44 -2.33
C ALA A 124 -4.66 20.55 -1.63
N CYS A 125 -4.50 21.81 -2.05
CA CYS A 125 -5.27 22.94 -1.52
C CYS A 125 -6.72 23.01 -2.07
N ILE A 126 -7.01 22.35 -3.20
CA ILE A 126 -8.33 22.36 -3.84
C ILE A 126 -9.24 21.28 -3.22
N GLY A 127 -8.67 20.13 -2.86
CA GLY A 127 -9.38 19.03 -2.19
C GLY A 127 -9.17 17.66 -2.85
N SER A 128 -9.97 16.67 -2.47
CA SER A 128 -9.82 15.28 -2.93
C SER A 128 -10.33 15.01 -4.36
N LYS A 129 -10.96 15.99 -5.00
CA LYS A 129 -11.45 15.92 -6.38
C LYS A 129 -11.01 17.15 -7.16
N CYS A 130 -10.58 16.96 -8.39
CA CYS A 130 -10.18 18.01 -9.31
C CYS A 130 -10.68 17.67 -10.71
N ASP A 131 -11.29 18.63 -11.40
CA ASP A 131 -11.70 18.45 -12.80
C ASP A 131 -10.52 18.64 -13.77
N ALA A 132 -10.69 18.13 -14.99
CA ALA A 132 -9.62 18.16 -16.00
C ALA A 132 -9.20 19.58 -16.40
N SER A 133 -10.12 20.56 -16.38
CA SER A 133 -9.81 21.97 -16.66
C SER A 133 -8.89 22.58 -15.61
N THR A 134 -9.17 22.33 -14.34
CA THR A 134 -8.39 22.79 -13.20
C THR A 134 -7.01 22.13 -13.19
N LEU A 135 -6.95 20.83 -13.47
CA LEU A 135 -5.67 20.11 -13.62
C LEU A 135 -4.80 20.73 -14.73
N LYS A 136 -5.38 20.97 -15.93
CA LYS A 136 -4.67 21.61 -17.05
C LYS A 136 -4.17 23.01 -16.68
N PHE A 137 -4.99 23.79 -15.99
CA PHE A 137 -4.61 25.13 -15.54
C PHE A 137 -3.42 25.09 -14.58
N VAL A 138 -3.45 24.18 -13.58
CA VAL A 138 -2.37 24.01 -12.61
C VAL A 138 -1.09 23.52 -13.30
N VAL A 139 -1.18 22.57 -14.24
CA VAL A 139 -0.04 22.06 -15.00
C VAL A 139 0.57 23.12 -15.93
N ALA A 140 -0.23 24.04 -16.47
CA ALA A 140 0.27 25.12 -17.32
C ALA A 140 0.95 26.26 -16.54
N LYS A 141 0.74 26.32 -15.22
CA LYS A 141 1.28 27.36 -14.32
C LYS A 141 2.44 26.88 -13.47
N SER A 142 2.68 25.57 -13.44
CA SER A 142 3.83 24.94 -12.79
C SER A 142 5.06 24.98 -13.68
#